data_AF-C4YH87-F1
#
_entry.id   AF-C4YH87-F1
#
_cell.length_a   1.000
_cell.length_b   1.000
_cell.length_c   1.000
_cell.angle_alpha   90.00
_cell.angle_beta   90.00
_cell.angle_gamma   90.00
#
_symmetry.space_group_name_H-M   'P 1'
#
loop_
_entity.id
_entity.type
_entity.pdbx_description
1 polymer ?
#
loop_
_entity_poly.entity_id
_entity_poly.type
_entity_poly.pdbx_seq_one_letter_code
_entity_poly.pdbx_strand_id
1 'polypeptide(L)'
;MLDDINKRIMENYIGLSNDYSKLGSTFNSFSLILAEQQHTTTTTTTGVSSATKKSNDNELNLIFDKIGQVFDRSYITINSLIGELETKFSEPLGEIVQYTSIIHYVAKYQSKKIKQKSMLDNEIKDKRKTLEDLLKIERESNRIENAINSQVKPKNGKYNLEQQQSSTVSPAPPPGPPPSSSSSSSSSSKFKFPSFKKITQYVSEIIDQNPEVTRKQKITNLQEKIQILEKCQNIMLADLSFITDEVNKNIQSFQKRQLKMIYKILLLYNKQLIGWAKKNIDIWEEVRDEIAKM
;
A
#
# COMPACT_ATOMS: atom_id res chain seq x y z
N MET A 1 13.24 1.52 3.96
CA MET A 1 14.32 1.63 4.96
C MET A 1 15.69 1.30 4.38
N LEU A 2 15.94 0.06 3.94
CA LEU A 2 17.27 -0.32 3.40
C LEU A 2 17.63 0.46 2.13
N ASP A 3 16.63 0.72 1.29
CA ASP A 3 16.75 1.55 0.08
C ASP A 3 17.07 3.03 0.41
N ASP A 4 16.42 3.62 1.41
CA ASP A 4 16.71 4.99 1.87
C ASP A 4 18.13 5.12 2.47
N ILE A 5 18.63 4.05 3.08
CA ILE A 5 20.02 3.96 3.58
C ILE A 5 20.98 3.88 2.39
N ASN A 6 20.70 3.03 1.40
CA ASN A 6 21.48 2.92 0.18
C ASN A 6 21.56 4.26 -0.58
N LYS A 7 20.42 4.92 -0.79
CA LYS A 7 20.35 6.21 -1.47
C LYS A 7 21.22 7.27 -0.78
N ARG A 8 21.14 7.39 0.55
CA ARG A 8 21.98 8.31 1.33
C ARG A 8 23.47 7.96 1.27
N ILE A 9 23.82 6.68 1.20
CA ILE A 9 25.22 6.25 0.99
C ILE A 9 25.71 6.69 -0.41
N MET A 10 24.87 6.54 -1.44
CA MET A 10 25.21 7.02 -2.79
C MET A 10 25.35 8.54 -2.84
N GLU A 11 24.43 9.29 -2.23
CA GLU A 11 24.48 10.76 -2.09
C GLU A 11 25.79 11.20 -1.41
N ASN A 12 26.25 10.48 -0.38
CA ASN A 12 27.52 10.74 0.29
C ASN A 12 28.74 10.46 -0.62
N TYR A 13 28.75 9.36 -1.39
CA TYR A 13 29.83 9.08 -2.35
C TYR A 13 29.87 10.11 -3.49
N ILE A 14 28.71 10.56 -3.98
CA ILE A 14 28.60 11.64 -4.98
C ILE A 14 29.14 12.96 -4.40
N GLY A 15 28.80 13.29 -3.14
CA GLY A 15 29.37 14.44 -2.43
C GLY A 15 30.90 14.39 -2.36
N LEU A 16 31.45 13.28 -1.87
CA LEU A 16 32.89 13.05 -1.77
C LEU A 16 33.60 13.10 -3.13
N SER A 17 32.94 12.64 -4.20
CA SER A 17 33.42 12.75 -5.58
C SER A 17 33.55 14.22 -6.00
N ASN A 18 32.52 15.04 -5.79
CA ASN A 18 32.55 16.47 -6.10
C ASN A 18 33.63 17.22 -5.30
N ASP A 19 33.80 16.88 -4.01
CA ASP A 19 34.84 17.46 -3.18
C ASP A 19 36.26 17.07 -3.66
N TYR A 20 36.47 15.83 -4.12
CA TYR A 20 37.76 15.40 -4.68
C TYR A 20 38.09 16.11 -6.00
N SER A 21 37.13 16.26 -6.91
CA SER A 21 37.29 17.03 -8.16
C SER A 21 37.66 18.50 -7.90
N LYS A 22 36.99 19.11 -6.90
CA LYS A 22 37.31 20.47 -6.45
C LYS A 22 38.70 20.55 -5.82
N LEU A 23 39.08 19.54 -5.04
CA LEU A 23 40.37 19.50 -4.33
C LEU A 23 41.56 19.34 -5.29
N GLY A 24 41.45 18.44 -6.27
CA GLY A 24 42.40 18.31 -7.38
C GLY A 24 42.56 19.64 -8.13
N SER A 25 41.43 20.23 -8.54
CA SER A 25 41.40 21.57 -9.16
C SER A 25 42.12 22.65 -8.33
N THR A 26 41.94 22.67 -7.00
CA THR A 26 42.63 23.65 -6.14
C THR A 26 44.13 23.39 -6.02
N PHE A 27 44.58 22.13 -5.90
CA PHE A 27 46.02 21.84 -5.85
C PHE A 27 46.72 22.14 -7.18
N ASN A 28 46.07 21.82 -8.31
CA ASN A 28 46.53 22.21 -9.64
C ASN A 28 46.64 23.74 -9.77
N SER A 29 45.70 24.51 -9.19
CA SER A 29 45.79 25.98 -9.15
C SER A 29 46.90 26.53 -8.24
N PHE A 30 47.19 25.88 -7.11
CA PHE A 30 48.28 26.29 -6.22
C PHE A 30 49.66 26.05 -6.87
N SER A 31 49.84 24.92 -7.56
CA SER A 31 51.03 24.64 -8.37
C SER A 31 51.29 25.76 -9.40
N LEU A 32 50.26 26.18 -10.13
CA LEU A 32 50.35 27.28 -11.10
C LEU A 32 50.71 28.63 -10.46
N ILE A 33 50.06 29.01 -9.35
CA ILE A 33 50.31 30.28 -8.65
C ILE A 33 51.74 30.33 -8.09
N LEU A 34 52.22 29.23 -7.52
CA LEU A 34 53.57 29.16 -6.97
C LEU A 34 54.65 29.21 -8.08
N ALA A 35 54.41 28.57 -9.23
CA ALA A 35 55.28 28.70 -10.39
C ALA A 35 55.35 30.15 -10.92
N GLU A 36 54.24 30.90 -10.91
CA GLU A 36 54.21 32.32 -11.27
C GLU A 36 55.00 33.20 -10.28
N GLN A 37 54.92 32.92 -8.98
CA GLN A 37 55.71 33.62 -7.94
C GLN A 37 57.22 33.40 -8.08
N GLN A 38 57.66 32.23 -8.55
CA GLN A 38 59.08 31.96 -8.82
C GLN A 38 59.62 32.79 -10.01
N HIS A 39 58.81 32.97 -11.06
CA HIS A 39 59.19 33.78 -12.21
C HIS A 39 59.37 35.26 -11.83
N THR A 40 58.41 35.85 -11.11
CA THR A 40 58.46 37.26 -10.68
C THR A 40 59.64 37.56 -9.73
N THR A 41 59.92 36.65 -8.80
CA THR A 41 60.99 36.80 -7.79
C THR A 41 62.41 36.72 -8.38
N THR A 42 62.59 36.11 -9.56
CA THR A 42 63.93 35.88 -10.16
C THR A 42 64.64 37.17 -10.61
N THR A 43 63.93 38.30 -10.66
CA THR A 43 64.41 39.55 -11.30
C THR A 43 65.34 40.42 -10.44
N THR A 44 65.38 40.26 -9.11
CA THR A 44 65.79 41.39 -8.23
C THR A 44 66.84 41.10 -7.14
N THR A 45 67.25 39.85 -6.86
CA THR A 45 68.17 39.58 -5.74
C THR A 45 69.27 38.55 -6.04
N THR A 46 70.52 39.01 -6.01
CA THR A 46 71.74 38.18 -6.00
C THR A 46 72.10 37.72 -4.59
N GLY A 47 72.36 36.43 -4.40
CA GLY A 47 72.84 35.88 -3.13
C GLY A 47 72.60 34.38 -3.00
N VAL A 48 73.57 33.63 -2.45
CA VAL A 48 73.58 32.15 -2.43
C VAL A 48 72.31 31.55 -1.79
N SER A 49 71.72 32.21 -0.80
CA SER A 49 70.48 31.78 -0.13
C SER A 49 69.27 31.65 -1.06
N SER A 50 69.26 32.28 -2.23
CA SER A 50 68.16 32.13 -3.20
C SER A 50 68.15 30.78 -3.91
N ALA A 51 69.31 30.13 -4.06
CA ALA A 51 69.41 28.85 -4.77
C ALA A 51 68.74 27.71 -3.98
N THR A 52 69.08 27.57 -2.70
CA THR A 52 68.46 26.55 -1.82
C THR A 52 66.96 26.78 -1.68
N LYS A 53 66.53 28.04 -1.48
CA LYS A 53 65.10 28.35 -1.40
C LYS A 53 64.37 27.98 -2.70
N LYS A 54 64.90 28.37 -3.86
CA LYS A 54 64.30 28.06 -5.17
C LYS A 54 64.26 26.55 -5.46
N SER A 55 65.18 25.77 -4.90
CA SER A 55 65.12 24.29 -4.96
C SER A 55 63.92 23.74 -4.19
N ASN A 56 63.76 24.14 -2.93
CA ASN A 56 62.66 23.70 -2.07
C ASN A 56 61.29 24.18 -2.61
N ASP A 57 61.22 25.40 -3.14
CA ASP A 57 60.00 25.93 -3.76
C ASP A 57 59.62 25.12 -5.03
N ASN A 58 60.59 24.59 -5.81
CA ASN A 58 60.32 23.71 -6.96
C ASN A 58 59.77 22.35 -6.54
N GLU A 59 60.38 21.75 -5.51
CA GLU A 59 59.96 20.47 -4.92
C GLU A 59 58.51 20.56 -4.43
N LEU A 60 58.18 21.65 -3.72
CA LEU A 60 56.82 21.94 -3.23
C LEU A 60 55.78 22.01 -4.37
N ASN A 61 56.14 22.63 -5.51
CA ASN A 61 55.25 22.74 -6.66
C ASN A 61 54.98 21.37 -7.30
N LEU A 62 56.02 20.54 -7.43
CA LEU A 62 55.90 19.20 -7.98
C LEU A 62 55.10 18.28 -7.04
N ILE A 63 55.25 18.42 -5.73
CA ILE A 63 54.41 17.76 -4.72
C ILE A 63 52.94 18.19 -4.86
N PHE A 64 52.65 19.49 -5.01
CA PHE A 64 51.26 19.96 -5.20
C PHE A 64 50.62 19.45 -6.49
N ASP A 65 51.35 19.46 -7.61
CA ASP A 65 50.89 18.89 -8.88
C ASP A 65 50.57 17.38 -8.74
N LYS A 66 51.48 16.61 -8.12
CA LYS A 66 51.27 15.18 -7.86
C LYS A 66 50.10 14.90 -6.93
N ILE A 67 49.89 15.69 -5.87
CA ILE A 67 48.71 15.57 -4.99
C ILE A 67 47.43 15.93 -5.76
N GLY A 68 47.45 16.92 -6.65
CA GLY A 68 46.34 17.21 -7.56
C GLY A 68 45.97 16.01 -8.43
N GLN A 69 46.97 15.40 -9.10
CA GLN A 69 46.81 14.18 -9.89
C GLN A 69 46.23 13.00 -9.07
N VAL A 70 46.58 12.86 -7.78
CA VAL A 70 45.96 11.85 -6.90
C VAL A 70 44.46 12.07 -6.74
N PHE A 71 44.03 13.30 -6.47
CA PHE A 71 42.61 13.59 -6.28
C PHE A 71 41.82 13.45 -7.59
N ASP A 72 42.39 13.84 -8.73
CA ASP A 72 41.79 13.65 -10.06
C ASP A 72 41.69 12.16 -10.43
N ARG A 73 42.71 11.33 -10.14
CA ARG A 73 42.64 9.87 -10.29
C ARG A 73 41.62 9.25 -9.33
N SER A 74 41.61 9.66 -8.06
CA SER A 74 40.69 9.15 -7.04
C SER A 74 39.23 9.48 -7.40
N TYR A 75 38.97 10.69 -7.91
CA TYR A 75 37.69 11.13 -8.49
C TYR A 75 37.18 10.17 -9.58
N ILE A 76 38.06 9.72 -10.49
CA ILE A 76 37.68 8.71 -11.50
C ILE A 76 37.30 7.37 -10.83
N THR A 77 38.05 6.92 -9.80
CA THR A 77 37.73 5.65 -9.12
C THR A 77 36.44 5.69 -8.31
N ILE A 78 36.09 6.81 -7.66
CA ILE A 78 34.85 6.94 -6.88
C ILE A 78 33.62 7.05 -7.80
N ASN A 79 33.72 7.69 -8.97
CA ASN A 79 32.65 7.64 -9.97
C ASN A 79 32.48 6.23 -10.57
N SER A 80 33.59 5.51 -10.80
CA SER A 80 33.54 4.07 -11.14
C SER A 80 32.88 3.24 -10.04
N LEU A 81 33.13 3.56 -8.76
CA LEU A 81 32.45 2.90 -7.63
C LEU A 81 30.96 3.18 -7.66
N ILE A 82 30.55 4.44 -7.79
CA ILE A 82 29.14 4.88 -7.82
C ILE A 82 28.36 4.10 -8.88
N GLY A 83 28.78 4.12 -10.15
CA GLY A 83 28.08 3.39 -11.23
C GLY A 83 28.09 1.87 -11.06
N GLU A 84 29.15 1.28 -10.48
CA GLU A 84 29.18 -0.15 -10.16
C GLU A 84 28.30 -0.51 -8.94
N LEU A 85 28.07 0.40 -7.99
CA LEU A 85 27.11 0.20 -6.90
C LEU A 85 25.66 0.40 -7.37
N GLU A 86 25.38 1.38 -8.23
CA GLU A 86 24.04 1.58 -8.79
C GLU A 86 23.54 0.33 -9.53
N THR A 87 24.38 -0.18 -10.45
CA THR A 87 24.04 -1.34 -11.29
C THR A 87 24.09 -2.69 -10.55
N LYS A 88 25.01 -2.89 -9.59
CA LYS A 88 25.21 -4.20 -8.94
C LYS A 88 24.56 -4.32 -7.56
N PHE A 89 24.11 -3.22 -6.97
CA PHE A 89 23.47 -3.19 -5.65
C PHE A 89 22.12 -2.47 -5.66
N SER A 90 22.05 -1.21 -6.13
CA SER A 90 20.82 -0.41 -6.04
C SER A 90 19.66 -0.98 -6.86
N GLU A 91 19.89 -1.26 -8.15
CA GLU A 91 18.86 -1.83 -9.04
C GLU A 91 18.35 -3.22 -8.53
N PRO A 92 19.22 -4.22 -8.24
CA PRO A 92 18.77 -5.49 -7.66
C PRO A 92 18.10 -5.38 -6.28
N LEU A 93 18.44 -4.36 -5.47
CA LEU A 93 17.76 -4.09 -4.21
C LEU A 93 16.34 -3.54 -4.45
N GLY A 94 16.20 -2.61 -5.41
CA GLY A 94 14.92 -2.06 -5.85
C GLY A 94 13.97 -3.13 -6.38
N GLU A 95 14.45 -4.09 -7.18
CA GLU A 95 13.67 -5.26 -7.61
C GLU A 95 13.07 -6.02 -6.41
N ILE A 96 13.87 -6.31 -5.37
CA ILE A 96 13.41 -7.07 -4.19
C ILE A 96 12.32 -6.30 -3.44
N VAL A 97 12.46 -4.97 -3.31
CA VAL A 97 11.43 -4.12 -2.67
C VAL A 97 10.12 -4.15 -3.47
N GLN A 98 10.19 -4.13 -4.81
CA GLN A 98 9.02 -4.27 -5.67
C GLN A 98 8.37 -5.67 -5.56
N TYR A 99 9.16 -6.76 -5.63
CA TYR A 99 8.65 -8.12 -5.45
C TYR A 99 7.97 -8.31 -4.08
N THR A 100 8.55 -7.78 -3.00
CA THR A 100 7.96 -7.79 -1.65
C THR A 100 6.59 -7.09 -1.65
N SER A 101 6.50 -5.94 -2.33
CA SER A 101 5.27 -5.14 -2.44
C SER A 101 4.18 -5.87 -3.23
N ILE A 102 4.55 -6.58 -4.30
CA ILE A 102 3.63 -7.42 -5.09
C ILE A 102 3.07 -8.58 -4.23
N ILE A 103 3.92 -9.24 -3.45
CA ILE A 103 3.49 -10.34 -2.55
C ILE A 103 2.52 -9.81 -1.47
N HIS A 104 2.80 -8.65 -0.88
CA HIS A 104 1.87 -8.01 0.05
C HIS A 104 0.54 -7.62 -0.61
N TYR A 105 0.54 -7.16 -1.87
CA TYR A 105 -0.69 -6.92 -2.63
C TYR A 105 -1.49 -8.22 -2.85
N VAL A 106 -0.83 -9.30 -3.25
CA VAL A 106 -1.43 -10.61 -3.53
C VAL A 106 -2.02 -11.25 -2.26
N ALA A 107 -1.31 -11.22 -1.12
CA ALA A 107 -1.83 -11.68 0.17
C ALA A 107 -3.02 -10.82 0.67
N LYS A 108 -3.00 -9.50 0.40
CA LYS A 108 -4.12 -8.58 0.69
C LYS A 108 -5.32 -8.85 -0.22
N TYR A 109 -5.10 -9.30 -1.46
CA TYR A 109 -6.16 -9.73 -2.37
C TYR A 109 -6.79 -11.06 -1.95
N GLN A 110 -5.98 -12.05 -1.56
CA GLN A 110 -6.48 -13.30 -0.96
C GLN A 110 -7.34 -13.02 0.28
N SER A 111 -6.86 -12.18 1.21
CA SER A 111 -7.63 -11.74 2.39
C SER A 111 -8.98 -11.11 2.03
N LYS A 112 -9.05 -10.31 0.95
CA LYS A 112 -10.32 -9.75 0.44
C LYS A 112 -11.25 -10.85 -0.09
N LYS A 113 -10.75 -11.82 -0.87
CA LYS A 113 -11.52 -12.94 -1.41
C LYS A 113 -12.07 -13.84 -0.30
N ILE A 114 -11.29 -14.14 0.75
CA ILE A 114 -11.77 -14.85 1.95
C ILE A 114 -12.93 -14.09 2.60
N LYS A 115 -12.84 -12.76 2.75
CA LYS A 115 -13.93 -11.94 3.31
C LYS A 115 -15.17 -11.89 2.40
N GLN A 116 -15.00 -11.83 1.08
CA GLN A 116 -16.11 -11.93 0.11
C GLN A 116 -16.81 -13.28 0.21
N LYS A 117 -16.05 -14.37 0.37
CA LYS A 117 -16.58 -15.73 0.57
C LYS A 117 -17.38 -15.82 1.87
N SER A 118 -16.87 -15.31 2.98
CA SER A 118 -17.61 -15.25 4.26
C SER A 118 -18.89 -14.39 4.18
N MET A 119 -18.88 -13.30 3.41
CA MET A 119 -20.08 -12.49 3.17
C MET A 119 -21.15 -13.28 2.40
N LEU A 120 -20.75 -13.99 1.35
CA LEU A 120 -21.65 -14.83 0.55
C LEU A 120 -22.21 -16.02 1.34
N ASP A 121 -21.37 -16.70 2.14
CA ASP A 121 -21.78 -17.78 3.04
C ASP A 121 -22.91 -17.31 3.99
N ASN A 122 -22.77 -16.11 4.56
CA ASN A 122 -23.78 -15.51 5.43
C ASN A 122 -25.05 -15.13 4.65
N GLU A 123 -24.94 -14.52 3.46
CA GLU A 123 -26.12 -14.17 2.66
C GLU A 123 -26.92 -15.41 2.21
N ILE A 124 -26.25 -16.51 1.85
CA ILE A 124 -26.90 -17.79 1.55
C ILE A 124 -27.62 -18.33 2.80
N LYS A 125 -26.97 -18.27 3.98
CA LYS A 125 -27.56 -18.71 5.25
C LYS A 125 -28.82 -17.89 5.61
N ASP A 126 -28.76 -16.58 5.48
CA ASP A 126 -29.89 -15.69 5.79
C ASP A 126 -31.07 -15.88 4.82
N LYS A 127 -30.79 -16.08 3.52
CA LYS A 127 -31.85 -16.41 2.55
C LYS A 127 -32.44 -17.81 2.78
N ARG A 128 -31.61 -18.82 3.09
CA ARG A 128 -32.09 -20.17 3.46
C ARG A 128 -32.99 -20.12 4.70
N LYS A 129 -32.63 -19.35 5.74
CA LYS A 129 -33.49 -19.13 6.90
C LYS A 129 -34.80 -18.44 6.51
N THR A 130 -34.73 -17.36 5.73
CA THR A 130 -35.93 -16.63 5.26
C THR A 130 -36.86 -17.53 4.46
N LEU A 131 -36.32 -18.48 3.68
CA LEU A 131 -37.09 -19.48 2.94
C LEU A 131 -37.75 -20.49 3.88
N GLU A 132 -37.05 -20.96 4.91
CA GLU A 132 -37.60 -21.87 5.92
C GLU A 132 -38.72 -21.22 6.74
N ASP A 133 -38.55 -19.95 7.15
CA ASP A 133 -39.57 -19.16 7.83
C ASP A 133 -40.82 -18.98 6.93
N LEU A 134 -40.66 -18.68 5.63
CA LEU A 134 -41.76 -18.57 4.67
C LEU A 134 -42.48 -19.91 4.42
N LEU A 135 -41.74 -21.01 4.28
CA LEU A 135 -42.31 -22.36 4.10
C LEU A 135 -43.02 -22.86 5.37
N LYS A 136 -42.58 -22.42 6.56
CA LYS A 136 -43.29 -22.68 7.82
C LYS A 136 -44.62 -21.93 7.84
N ILE A 137 -44.63 -20.63 7.51
CA ILE A 137 -45.85 -19.82 7.40
C ILE A 137 -46.81 -20.43 6.37
N GLU A 138 -46.32 -20.83 5.18
CA GLU A 138 -47.15 -21.51 4.17
C GLU A 138 -47.77 -22.81 4.71
N ARG A 139 -47.02 -23.63 5.45
CA ARG A 139 -47.55 -24.87 6.06
C ARG A 139 -48.63 -24.58 7.11
N GLU A 140 -48.47 -23.50 7.88
CA GLU A 140 -49.44 -23.07 8.89
C GLU A 140 -50.70 -22.47 8.25
N SER A 141 -50.57 -21.63 7.21
CA SER A 141 -51.70 -21.13 6.41
C SER A 141 -52.48 -22.25 5.73
N ASN A 142 -51.82 -23.19 5.04
CA ASN A 142 -52.48 -24.35 4.44
C ASN A 142 -53.22 -25.20 5.48
N ARG A 143 -52.67 -25.35 6.70
CA ARG A 143 -53.36 -26.08 7.79
C ARG A 143 -54.64 -25.36 8.23
N ILE A 144 -54.60 -24.04 8.33
CA ILE A 144 -55.77 -23.22 8.70
C ILE A 144 -56.83 -23.26 7.59
N GLU A 145 -56.44 -23.11 6.32
CA GLU A 145 -57.36 -23.17 5.19
C GLU A 145 -58.06 -24.53 5.07
N ASN A 146 -57.31 -25.63 5.21
CA ASN A 146 -57.89 -26.98 5.22
C ASN A 146 -58.84 -27.19 6.42
N ALA A 147 -58.53 -26.62 7.60
CA ALA A 147 -59.43 -26.67 8.74
C ALA A 147 -60.73 -25.87 8.48
N ILE A 148 -60.64 -24.67 7.92
CA ILE A 148 -61.80 -23.83 7.57
C ILE A 148 -62.66 -24.53 6.53
N ASN A 149 -62.08 -25.01 5.42
CA ASN A 149 -62.82 -25.75 4.39
C ASN A 149 -63.48 -27.04 4.93
N SER A 150 -62.90 -27.67 5.96
CA SER A 150 -63.53 -28.82 6.65
C SER A 150 -64.76 -28.43 7.51
N GLN A 151 -64.83 -27.17 7.98
CA GLN A 151 -65.92 -26.67 8.81
C GLN A 151 -67.09 -26.06 8.02
N VAL A 152 -66.92 -25.70 6.74
CA VAL A 152 -68.00 -25.14 5.90
C VAL A 152 -68.93 -26.25 5.38
N LYS A 153 -69.75 -26.80 6.29
CA LYS A 153 -71.04 -27.42 5.96
C LYS A 153 -72.17 -26.54 6.49
N PRO A 154 -72.91 -25.81 5.65
CA PRO A 154 -73.96 -24.92 6.13
C PRO A 154 -75.14 -25.71 6.70
N LYS A 155 -75.38 -25.58 8.00
CA LYS A 155 -76.71 -25.79 8.60
C LYS A 155 -77.33 -24.41 8.86
N ASN A 156 -78.51 -24.18 8.30
CA ASN A 156 -79.25 -22.93 8.46
C ASN A 156 -79.55 -22.66 9.94
N GLY A 157 -79.14 -21.50 10.46
CA GLY A 157 -79.45 -21.01 11.80
C GLY A 157 -79.58 -19.49 11.79
N LYS A 158 -80.78 -18.98 12.09
CA LYS A 158 -81.09 -17.54 12.03
C LYS A 158 -80.81 -16.85 13.37
N TYR A 159 -79.73 -16.09 13.45
CA TYR A 159 -79.49 -15.08 14.49
C TYR A 159 -78.81 -13.90 13.77
N ASN A 160 -79.54 -12.85 13.37
CA ASN A 160 -80.20 -11.81 14.16
C ASN A 160 -79.20 -10.91 14.92
N LEU A 161 -79.44 -9.61 14.84
CA LEU A 161 -78.52 -8.53 15.18
C LEU A 161 -79.10 -7.72 16.34
N GLU A 162 -78.47 -7.74 17.50
CA GLU A 162 -78.84 -6.87 18.62
C GLU A 162 -77.66 -6.04 19.11
N GLN A 163 -77.93 -4.75 19.31
CA GLN A 163 -77.00 -3.75 19.79
C GLN A 163 -77.10 -3.69 21.32
N GLN A 164 -75.97 -3.68 22.02
CA GLN A 164 -75.93 -3.15 23.38
C GLN A 164 -74.84 -2.08 23.51
N GLN A 165 -75.30 -0.88 23.86
CA GLN A 165 -74.45 0.22 24.30
C GLN A 165 -74.09 0.03 25.76
N SER A 166 -72.84 0.35 26.13
CA SER A 166 -72.41 0.47 27.52
C SER A 166 -71.44 1.65 27.63
N SER A 167 -71.90 2.76 28.21
CA SER A 167 -71.17 4.03 28.27
C SER A 167 -70.90 4.45 29.71
N THR A 168 -69.63 4.43 30.14
CA THR A 168 -69.22 4.93 31.47
C THR A 168 -67.90 5.71 31.40
N VAL A 169 -68.04 7.04 31.40
CA VAL A 169 -67.17 8.10 31.98
C VAL A 169 -65.62 8.05 31.90
N SER A 170 -65.08 9.17 31.39
CA SER A 170 -63.70 9.72 31.52
C SER A 170 -63.34 10.12 32.97
N PRO A 171 -62.14 10.66 33.36
CA PRO A 171 -61.23 11.56 32.60
C PRO A 171 -59.68 11.39 32.85
N ALA A 172 -58.88 12.36 32.37
CA ALA A 172 -57.41 12.52 32.52
C ALA A 172 -56.99 14.02 32.34
N PRO A 173 -55.71 14.45 32.46
CA PRO A 173 -54.51 13.86 33.09
C PRO A 173 -54.09 14.62 34.39
N PRO A 174 -53.20 15.66 34.50
CA PRO A 174 -52.22 16.31 33.59
C PRO A 174 -50.68 16.06 33.89
N PRO A 175 -49.83 16.87 34.59
CA PRO A 175 -48.42 17.06 34.14
C PRO A 175 -47.25 16.95 35.16
N GLY A 176 -46.04 16.62 34.66
CA GLY A 176 -44.74 16.76 35.34
C GLY A 176 -43.53 16.52 34.37
N PRO A 177 -42.34 17.15 34.52
CA PRO A 177 -41.40 17.33 33.39
C PRO A 177 -39.99 16.68 33.61
N PRO A 178 -38.82 17.12 33.05
CA PRO A 178 -37.92 16.26 32.27
C PRO A 178 -36.49 16.10 32.87
N PRO A 179 -35.52 15.53 32.12
CA PRO A 179 -34.47 16.40 31.56
C PRO A 179 -33.95 16.03 30.14
N SER A 180 -33.15 16.93 29.57
CA SER A 180 -32.32 16.79 28.35
C SER A 180 -30.88 16.36 28.71
N SER A 181 -29.88 16.15 27.83
CA SER A 181 -29.68 16.33 26.37
C SER A 181 -28.86 15.10 25.83
N SER A 182 -27.90 15.05 24.90
CA SER A 182 -27.12 15.92 23.97
C SER A 182 -26.31 14.99 23.01
N SER A 183 -25.64 15.39 21.91
CA SER A 183 -25.82 16.46 20.90
C SER A 183 -24.88 16.18 19.68
N SER A 184 -24.95 16.97 18.60
CA SER A 184 -24.17 16.85 17.33
C SER A 184 -24.49 15.62 16.45
N SER A 185 -24.21 15.61 15.13
CA SER A 185 -23.48 16.56 14.28
C SER A 185 -24.24 16.97 12.99
N SER A 186 -23.75 18.01 12.32
CA SER A 186 -24.38 18.60 11.12
C SER A 186 -23.97 17.95 9.80
N SER A 187 -24.88 17.95 8.83
CA SER A 187 -24.54 18.03 7.40
C SER A 187 -25.67 18.70 6.63
N SER A 188 -25.34 19.51 5.64
CA SER A 188 -26.32 20.28 4.86
C SER A 188 -26.33 19.85 3.40
N SER A 189 -27.51 19.56 2.86
CA SER A 189 -27.72 19.40 1.42
C SER A 189 -29.10 19.92 1.03
N LYS A 190 -29.12 20.83 0.04
CA LYS A 190 -30.27 21.65 -0.32
C LYS A 190 -31.00 21.06 -1.53
N PHE A 191 -31.85 20.05 -1.32
CA PHE A 191 -32.75 19.54 -2.36
C PHE A 191 -34.22 19.67 -1.92
N LYS A 192 -34.92 20.66 -2.49
CA LYS A 192 -36.36 20.87 -2.29
C LYS A 192 -37.15 20.12 -3.38
N PHE A 193 -37.52 18.88 -3.12
CA PHE A 193 -38.56 18.21 -3.92
C PHE A 193 -39.96 18.62 -3.40
N PRO A 194 -40.97 18.78 -4.29
CA PRO A 194 -42.29 19.24 -3.90
C PRO A 194 -43.09 18.16 -3.13
N SER A 195 -43.88 18.62 -2.16
CA SER A 195 -44.60 17.77 -1.20
C SER A 195 -45.82 17.05 -1.79
N PHE A 196 -45.64 15.82 -2.28
CA PHE A 196 -46.74 14.92 -2.67
C PHE A 196 -47.54 14.39 -1.45
N LYS A 197 -48.28 15.27 -0.75
CA LYS A 197 -49.08 14.94 0.45
C LYS A 197 -50.56 14.58 0.16
N LYS A 198 -50.89 14.11 -1.05
CA LYS A 198 -52.28 13.71 -1.42
C LYS A 198 -52.36 12.44 -2.32
N ILE A 199 -51.48 11.45 -2.11
CA ILE A 199 -51.60 10.13 -2.75
C ILE A 199 -51.31 9.04 -1.70
N THR A 200 -52.22 8.85 -0.75
CA THR A 200 -52.02 7.89 0.37
C THR A 200 -53.32 7.24 0.87
N GLN A 201 -54.40 7.28 0.08
CA GLN A 201 -55.70 6.71 0.44
C GLN A 201 -56.36 5.82 -0.64
N TYR A 202 -55.72 5.67 -1.82
CA TYR A 202 -56.19 4.82 -2.92
C TYR A 202 -55.03 4.05 -3.59
N VAL A 203 -54.02 3.63 -2.81
CA VAL A 203 -52.90 2.79 -3.30
C VAL A 203 -52.82 1.45 -2.58
N SER A 204 -53.61 1.25 -1.51
CA SER A 204 -53.84 -0.07 -0.92
C SER A 204 -54.76 -0.97 -1.78
N GLU A 205 -55.39 -0.41 -2.82
CA GLU A 205 -56.32 -1.11 -3.73
C GLU A 205 -55.69 -1.56 -5.05
N ILE A 206 -54.39 -1.32 -5.27
CA ILE A 206 -53.55 -2.30 -5.99
C ILE A 206 -53.20 -3.40 -4.97
N ILE A 207 -54.27 -4.03 -4.47
CA ILE A 207 -54.17 -5.07 -3.46
C ILE A 207 -53.70 -6.34 -4.16
N ASP A 208 -52.86 -7.11 -3.46
CA ASP A 208 -52.22 -8.31 -3.98
C ASP A 208 -53.27 -9.28 -4.57
N GLN A 209 -53.36 -9.31 -5.90
CA GLN A 209 -54.58 -9.78 -6.58
C GLN A 209 -54.76 -11.30 -6.50
N ASN A 210 -53.73 -12.01 -6.02
CA ASN A 210 -53.81 -13.33 -5.39
C ASN A 210 -52.65 -13.44 -4.36
N PRO A 211 -52.88 -13.23 -3.06
CA PRO A 211 -51.79 -13.24 -2.06
C PRO A 211 -51.10 -14.60 -1.97
N GLU A 212 -51.80 -15.69 -2.31
CA GLU A 212 -51.23 -17.03 -2.48
C GLU A 212 -50.20 -17.10 -3.62
N VAL A 213 -50.53 -16.52 -4.78
CA VAL A 213 -49.65 -16.51 -5.96
C VAL A 213 -48.42 -15.66 -5.69
N THR A 214 -48.58 -14.48 -5.11
CA THR A 214 -47.45 -13.61 -4.77
C THR A 214 -46.57 -14.20 -3.66
N ARG A 215 -47.14 -14.94 -2.69
CA ARG A 215 -46.33 -15.66 -1.68
C ARG A 215 -45.55 -16.81 -2.32
N LYS A 216 -46.16 -17.59 -3.20
CA LYS A 216 -45.49 -18.68 -3.94
C LYS A 216 -44.42 -18.14 -4.90
N GLN A 217 -44.67 -17.04 -5.61
CA GLN A 217 -43.66 -16.35 -6.42
C GLN A 217 -42.49 -15.84 -5.57
N LYS A 218 -42.73 -15.30 -4.37
CA LYS A 218 -41.66 -14.92 -3.43
C LYS A 218 -40.81 -16.11 -3.00
N ILE A 219 -41.43 -17.27 -2.75
CA ILE A 219 -40.75 -18.53 -2.41
C ILE A 219 -39.90 -19.03 -3.60
N THR A 220 -40.46 -19.14 -4.81
CA THR A 220 -39.73 -19.53 -6.03
C THR A 220 -38.57 -18.59 -6.30
N ASN A 221 -38.79 -17.27 -6.25
CA ASN A 221 -37.74 -16.30 -6.52
C ASN A 221 -36.62 -16.30 -5.46
N LEU A 222 -36.94 -16.68 -4.21
CA LEU A 222 -35.95 -16.86 -3.17
C LEU A 222 -35.14 -18.15 -3.37
N GLN A 223 -35.78 -19.24 -3.81
CA GLN A 223 -35.11 -20.50 -4.21
C GLN A 223 -34.17 -20.28 -5.40
N GLU A 224 -34.60 -19.58 -6.45
CA GLU A 224 -33.77 -19.18 -7.59
C GLU A 224 -32.55 -18.36 -7.14
N LYS A 225 -32.76 -17.36 -6.28
CA LYS A 225 -31.66 -16.54 -5.72
C LYS A 225 -30.67 -17.36 -4.90
N ILE A 226 -31.15 -18.30 -4.07
CA ILE A 226 -30.28 -19.23 -3.33
C ILE A 226 -29.46 -20.08 -4.31
N GLN A 227 -30.07 -20.67 -5.33
CA GLN A 227 -29.37 -21.49 -6.33
C GLN A 227 -28.32 -20.69 -7.13
N ILE A 228 -28.59 -19.41 -7.44
CA ILE A 228 -27.63 -18.51 -8.09
C ILE A 228 -26.45 -18.21 -7.15
N LEU A 229 -26.72 -17.90 -5.88
CA LEU A 229 -25.66 -17.61 -4.91
C LEU A 229 -24.80 -18.86 -4.60
N GLU A 230 -25.39 -20.05 -4.56
CA GLU A 230 -24.68 -21.32 -4.43
C GLU A 230 -23.79 -21.62 -5.65
N LYS A 231 -24.22 -21.29 -6.87
CA LYS A 231 -23.36 -21.33 -8.07
C LYS A 231 -22.17 -20.35 -7.93
N CYS A 232 -22.42 -19.12 -7.49
CA CYS A 232 -21.36 -18.14 -7.22
C CYS A 232 -20.40 -18.60 -6.10
N GLN A 233 -20.90 -19.28 -5.08
CA GLN A 233 -20.11 -19.82 -3.96
C GLN A 233 -19.15 -20.92 -4.43
N ASN A 234 -19.65 -21.84 -5.26
CA ASN A 234 -18.83 -22.91 -5.85
C ASN A 234 -17.71 -22.35 -6.76
N ILE A 235 -18.02 -21.35 -7.60
CA ILE A 235 -17.02 -20.66 -8.42
C ILE A 235 -15.97 -19.97 -7.52
N MET A 236 -16.42 -19.22 -6.50
CA MET A 236 -15.51 -18.49 -5.61
C MET A 236 -14.69 -19.41 -4.69
N LEU A 237 -15.14 -20.64 -4.42
CA LEU A 237 -14.34 -21.68 -3.75
C LEU A 237 -13.19 -22.17 -4.65
N ALA A 238 -13.45 -22.41 -5.94
CA ALA A 238 -12.42 -22.79 -6.90
C ALA A 238 -11.39 -21.67 -7.10
N ASP A 239 -11.84 -20.43 -7.31
CA ASP A 239 -11.02 -19.21 -7.30
C ASP A 239 -10.10 -19.18 -6.07
N LEU A 240 -10.68 -19.37 -4.87
CA LEU A 240 -9.98 -19.20 -3.61
C LEU A 240 -8.93 -20.30 -3.37
N SER A 241 -9.16 -21.54 -3.82
CA SER A 241 -8.13 -22.58 -3.82
C SER A 241 -6.96 -22.15 -4.71
N PHE A 242 -7.22 -21.88 -5.99
CA PHE A 242 -6.19 -21.49 -6.96
C PHE A 242 -5.37 -20.27 -6.49
N ILE A 243 -6.05 -19.23 -5.99
CA ILE A 243 -5.40 -18.05 -5.42
C ILE A 243 -4.53 -18.45 -4.22
N THR A 244 -5.01 -19.31 -3.32
CA THR A 244 -4.26 -19.73 -2.12
C THR A 244 -3.04 -20.56 -2.48
N ASP A 245 -3.16 -21.48 -3.43
CA ASP A 245 -2.08 -22.34 -3.89
C ASP A 245 -0.98 -21.52 -4.58
N GLU A 246 -1.34 -20.57 -5.47
CA GLU A 246 -0.38 -19.63 -6.05
C GLU A 246 0.21 -18.65 -5.02
N VAL A 247 -0.57 -18.11 -4.07
CA VAL A 247 -0.03 -17.26 -2.98
C VAL A 247 1.06 -18.04 -2.21
N ASN A 248 0.75 -19.26 -1.78
CA ASN A 248 1.68 -20.11 -1.01
C ASN A 248 2.95 -20.44 -1.81
N LYS A 249 2.79 -20.86 -3.07
CA LYS A 249 3.88 -21.18 -4.00
C LYS A 249 4.79 -19.98 -4.26
N ASN A 250 4.22 -18.78 -4.43
CA ASN A 250 4.99 -17.55 -4.61
C ASN A 250 5.69 -17.12 -3.31
N ILE A 251 5.06 -17.25 -2.15
CA ILE A 251 5.69 -16.96 -0.84
C ILE A 251 6.87 -17.91 -0.57
N GLN A 252 6.71 -19.23 -0.79
CA GLN A 252 7.81 -20.20 -0.61
C GLN A 252 8.97 -19.95 -1.58
N SER A 253 8.63 -19.68 -2.86
CA SER A 253 9.62 -19.34 -3.89
C SER A 253 10.37 -18.06 -3.54
N PHE A 254 9.67 -17.05 -3.02
CA PHE A 254 10.24 -15.81 -2.54
C PHE A 254 11.14 -16.03 -1.33
N GLN A 255 10.70 -16.69 -0.26
CA GLN A 255 11.54 -16.98 0.92
C GLN A 255 12.85 -17.69 0.54
N LYS A 256 12.78 -18.72 -0.32
CA LYS A 256 13.94 -19.48 -0.80
C LYS A 256 14.88 -18.65 -1.69
N ARG A 257 14.37 -17.67 -2.43
CA ARG A 257 15.13 -16.82 -3.36
C ARG A 257 15.66 -15.53 -2.69
N GLN A 258 14.88 -14.92 -1.81
CA GLN A 258 15.13 -13.61 -1.20
C GLN A 258 16.42 -13.62 -0.38
N LEU A 259 16.57 -14.54 0.58
CA LEU A 259 17.77 -14.61 1.41
C LEU A 259 19.04 -14.82 0.56
N LYS A 260 18.95 -15.66 -0.48
CA LYS A 260 20.06 -15.92 -1.42
C LYS A 260 20.36 -14.70 -2.31
N MET A 261 19.35 -13.94 -2.73
CA MET A 261 19.55 -12.69 -3.48
C MET A 261 20.16 -11.60 -2.59
N ILE A 262 19.60 -11.34 -1.40
CA ILE A 262 20.13 -10.35 -0.45
C ILE A 262 21.59 -10.67 -0.10
N TYR A 263 21.91 -11.94 0.19
CA TYR A 263 23.28 -12.36 0.44
C TYR A 263 24.20 -12.10 -0.77
N LYS A 264 23.77 -12.44 -2.00
CA LYS A 264 24.55 -12.18 -3.22
C LYS A 264 24.77 -10.67 -3.45
N ILE A 265 23.76 -9.85 -3.22
CA ILE A 265 23.77 -8.40 -3.38
C ILE A 265 24.73 -7.76 -2.35
N LEU A 266 24.66 -8.17 -1.08
CA LEU A 266 25.61 -7.75 -0.05
C LEU A 266 27.05 -8.21 -0.33
N LEU A 267 27.23 -9.42 -0.88
CA LEU A 267 28.56 -9.92 -1.26
C LEU A 267 29.16 -9.11 -2.43
N LEU A 268 28.35 -8.73 -3.42
CA LEU A 268 28.76 -7.86 -4.52
C LEU A 268 29.13 -6.45 -4.02
N TYR A 269 28.32 -5.87 -3.14
CA TYR A 269 28.58 -4.57 -2.50
C TYR A 269 29.93 -4.56 -1.76
N ASN A 270 30.16 -5.55 -0.89
CA ASN A 270 31.42 -5.67 -0.15
C ASN A 270 32.61 -5.90 -1.10
N LYS A 271 32.48 -6.76 -2.12
CA LYS A 271 33.52 -6.96 -3.14
C LYS A 271 33.86 -5.65 -3.86
N GLN A 272 32.86 -4.83 -4.17
CA GLN A 272 33.05 -3.58 -4.89
C GLN A 272 33.74 -2.51 -4.02
N LEU A 273 33.33 -2.37 -2.76
CA LEU A 273 34.01 -1.48 -1.80
C LEU A 273 35.48 -1.89 -1.57
N ILE A 274 35.75 -3.18 -1.41
CA ILE A 274 37.14 -3.69 -1.28
C ILE A 274 37.95 -3.42 -2.56
N GLY A 275 37.34 -3.57 -3.73
CA GLY A 275 37.98 -3.25 -5.02
C GLY A 275 38.32 -1.77 -5.17
N TRP A 276 37.43 -0.87 -4.76
CA TRP A 276 37.66 0.57 -4.75
C TRP A 276 38.72 0.97 -3.71
N ALA A 277 38.66 0.42 -2.49
CA ALA A 277 39.63 0.71 -1.44
C ALA A 277 41.06 0.33 -1.85
N LYS A 278 41.24 -0.84 -2.50
CA LYS A 278 42.53 -1.24 -3.07
C LYS A 278 43.01 -0.26 -4.13
N LYS A 279 42.19 0.04 -5.16
CA LYS A 279 42.55 1.03 -6.21
C LYS A 279 42.98 2.38 -5.64
N ASN A 280 42.39 2.84 -4.53
CA ASN A 280 42.79 4.10 -3.91
C ASN A 280 44.12 3.97 -3.16
N ILE A 281 44.35 2.87 -2.44
CA ILE A 281 45.67 2.57 -1.85
C ILE A 281 46.73 2.55 -2.96
N ASP A 282 46.50 1.81 -4.06
CA ASP A 282 47.42 1.71 -5.20
C ASP A 282 47.81 3.11 -5.74
N ILE A 283 46.84 4.04 -5.89
CA ILE A 283 47.08 5.43 -6.34
C ILE A 283 47.90 6.25 -5.33
N TRP A 284 47.57 6.15 -4.02
CA TRP A 284 48.29 6.89 -2.97
C TRP A 284 49.70 6.35 -2.75
N GLU A 285 49.92 5.04 -2.91
CA GLU A 285 51.25 4.43 -2.85
C GLU A 285 52.11 4.77 -4.07
N GLU A 286 51.54 4.78 -5.28
CA GLU A 286 52.24 5.21 -6.50
C GLU A 286 52.81 6.63 -6.33
N VAL A 287 52.00 7.58 -5.87
CA VAL A 287 52.44 8.99 -5.74
C VAL A 287 53.31 9.23 -4.51
N ARG A 288 53.10 8.52 -3.39
CA ARG A 288 54.07 8.50 -2.28
C ARG A 288 55.45 8.07 -2.78
N ASP A 289 55.48 6.99 -3.57
CA ASP A 289 56.72 6.43 -4.08
C ASP A 289 57.31 7.27 -5.23
N GLU A 290 56.55 8.11 -5.92
CA GLU A 290 57.09 9.14 -6.81
C GLU A 290 57.72 10.30 -6.03
N ILE A 291 57.04 10.83 -5.01
CA ILE A 291 57.54 11.93 -4.17
C ILE A 291 58.82 11.50 -3.43
N ALA A 292 58.90 10.26 -2.95
CA ALA A 292 60.10 9.72 -2.29
C ALA A 292 61.29 9.44 -3.25
N LYS A 293 61.20 9.81 -4.53
CA LYS A 293 62.29 9.74 -5.53
C LYS A 293 62.75 11.12 -6.02
N MET A 294 62.18 12.20 -5.48
CA MET A 294 62.56 13.60 -5.79
C MET A 294 63.80 14.03 -5.00
#